data_AF-A0A7J7M9P5-F1
#
_entry.id   AF-A0A7J7M9P5-F1
#
_cell.length_a   1.000
_cell.length_b   1.000
_cell.length_c   1.000
_cell.angle_alpha   90.00
_cell.angle_beta   90.00
_cell.angle_gamma   90.00
#
_symmetry.space_group_name_H-M   'P 1'
#
loop_
_entity.id
_entity.type
_entity.pdbx_description
1 polymer ?
#
loop_
_entity_poly.entity_id
_entity_poly.type
_entity_poly.pdbx_seq_one_letter_code
_entity_poly.pdbx_strand_id
1 'polypeptide(L)'
;SFEALNQRAVAVVIDPIQSVKGKVVIDAFRLINPQTMMLGQEPRQTTSNLGHLNKPSIQENELEEKMLLNLHKKKWTDGLTLQRFDAHSKTNEQTVQEMLNLGIKYNKAVQEEDELSPEKLAIANVGRQDAKKHLEEHISNLMSSNIVQTLGTMLDTVVF
;
A
#
# COMPACT_ATOMS: atom_id res chain seq x y z
N SER A 1 26.13 -26.25 -20.24
CA SER A 1 24.88 -25.48 -20.13
C SER A 1 23.84 -26.35 -19.45
N PHE A 2 22.97 -25.81 -18.59
CA PHE A 2 21.86 -26.56 -17.97
C PHE A 2 20.93 -27.22 -19.00
N GLU A 3 20.88 -26.69 -20.23
CA GLU A 3 20.14 -27.25 -21.35
C GLU A 3 20.73 -28.57 -21.89
N ALA A 4 22.03 -28.82 -21.68
CA ALA A 4 22.66 -30.09 -22.04
C ALA A 4 22.29 -31.23 -21.07
N LEU A 5 21.88 -30.87 -19.84
CA LEU A 5 21.39 -31.80 -18.84
C LEU A 5 19.88 -31.99 -18.94
N ASN A 6 19.14 -30.92 -19.25
CA ASN A 6 17.69 -30.97 -19.40
C ASN A 6 17.23 -30.04 -20.54
N GLN A 7 16.68 -30.64 -21.60
CA GLN A 7 16.12 -29.91 -22.73
C GLN A 7 14.97 -28.97 -22.34
N ARG A 8 14.35 -29.15 -21.17
CA ARG A 8 13.27 -28.30 -20.63
C ARG A 8 13.75 -27.22 -19.66
N ALA A 9 15.05 -26.94 -19.55
CA ALA A 9 15.56 -25.86 -18.70
C ALA A 9 14.98 -24.48 -19.08
N VAL A 10 14.77 -23.64 -18.06
CA VAL A 10 14.25 -22.26 -18.16
C VAL A 10 15.08 -21.38 -17.22
N ALA A 11 15.48 -20.20 -17.68
CA ALA A 11 16.11 -19.18 -16.87
C ALA A 11 15.05 -18.20 -16.38
N VAL A 12 14.93 -18.01 -15.06
CA VAL A 12 13.99 -17.05 -14.45
C VAL A 12 14.79 -15.86 -13.94
N VAL A 13 14.36 -14.65 -14.30
CA VAL A 13 14.98 -13.39 -13.88
C VAL A 13 13.96 -12.63 -13.04
N ILE A 14 14.36 -12.21 -11.84
CA ILE A 14 13.55 -11.43 -10.91
C ILE A 14 14.25 -10.10 -10.68
N ASP A 15 13.54 -8.98 -10.84
CA ASP A 15 14.05 -7.65 -10.51
C ASP A 15 13.39 -7.14 -9.22
N PRO A 16 14.04 -7.28 -8.05
CA PRO A 16 13.48 -6.82 -6.78
C PRO A 16 13.48 -5.28 -6.64
N ILE A 17 14.27 -4.56 -7.44
CA ILE A 17 14.39 -3.10 -7.36
C ILE A 17 13.19 -2.44 -8.05
N GLN A 18 12.80 -2.98 -9.21
CA GLN A 18 11.63 -2.49 -9.95
C GLN A 18 10.30 -3.08 -9.45
N SER A 19 10.35 -4.16 -8.66
CA SER A 19 9.17 -4.74 -8.04
C SER A 19 8.65 -3.86 -6.90
N VAL A 20 7.36 -3.54 -6.92
CA VAL A 20 6.68 -2.74 -5.89
C VAL A 20 5.42 -3.45 -5.41
N LYS A 21 4.85 -3.01 -4.28
CA LYS A 21 3.57 -3.57 -3.79
C LYS A 21 2.51 -3.50 -4.89
N GLY A 22 1.97 -4.66 -5.29
CA GLY A 22 0.98 -4.78 -6.36
C GLY A 22 1.55 -5.04 -7.77
N LYS A 23 2.88 -5.05 -7.94
CA LYS A 23 3.56 -5.40 -9.20
C LYS A 23 4.91 -6.09 -8.93
N VAL A 24 4.99 -7.37 -9.25
CA VAL A 24 6.25 -8.13 -9.22
C VAL A 24 6.80 -8.22 -10.64
N VAL A 25 8.06 -7.81 -10.83
CA VAL A 25 8.79 -7.88 -12.11
C VAL A 25 9.56 -9.20 -12.15
N ILE A 26 9.04 -10.14 -12.95
CA ILE A 26 9.59 -11.47 -13.15
C ILE A 26 9.42 -11.88 -14.61
N ASP A 27 10.49 -12.38 -15.21
CA ASP A 27 10.50 -12.89 -16.58
C ASP A 27 11.14 -14.27 -16.65
N ALA A 28 10.71 -15.08 -17.63
CA ALA A 28 11.24 -16.41 -17.87
C ALA A 28 11.71 -16.54 -19.32
N PHE A 29 12.94 -17.01 -19.51
CA PHE A 29 13.61 -17.14 -20.79
C PHE A 29 14.07 -18.57 -21.04
N ARG A 30 14.16 -18.93 -22.31
CA ARG A 30 14.74 -20.19 -22.77
C ARG A 30 15.63 -19.88 -23.98
N LEU A 31 16.81 -20.48 -24.04
CA LEU A 31 17.69 -20.26 -25.18
C LEU A 31 17.12 -20.96 -26.41
N ILE A 32 17.23 -20.29 -27.55
CA ILE A 32 16.91 -20.86 -28.86
C ILE A 32 18.22 -21.36 -29.47
N ASN A 33 18.21 -22.57 -30.03
CA ASN A 33 19.37 -23.09 -30.74
C ASN A 33 19.65 -22.25 -32.01
N PRO A 34 20.82 -21.58 -32.11
CA PRO A 34 21.16 -20.75 -33.27
C PRO A 34 21.18 -21.53 -34.60
N GLN A 35 21.50 -22.82 -34.57
CA GLN A 35 21.54 -23.67 -35.78
C GLN A 35 20.16 -23.82 -36.41
N THR A 36 19.11 -23.90 -35.59
CA THR A 36 17.72 -23.96 -36.06
C THR A 36 17.30 -22.68 -36.78
N MET A 37 17.76 -21.53 -36.27
CA MET A 37 17.51 -20.23 -36.91
C MET A 37 18.24 -20.10 -38.26
N MET A 38 19.49 -20.57 -38.36
CA MET A 38 20.23 -20.57 -39.62
C MET A 38 19.60 -21.50 -40.67
N LEU A 39 18.90 -22.55 -40.23
CA LEU A 39 18.14 -23.45 -41.09
C LEU A 39 16.77 -22.90 -41.52
N GLY A 40 16.41 -21.68 -41.12
CA GLY A 40 15.12 -21.05 -41.43
C GLY A 40 13.91 -21.74 -40.78
N GLN A 41 14.14 -22.68 -39.86
CA GLN A 41 13.07 -23.36 -39.14
C GLN A 41 12.60 -22.49 -37.98
N GLU A 42 11.28 -22.33 -37.84
CA GLU A 42 10.73 -21.54 -36.73
C GLU A 42 10.94 -22.30 -35.41
N PRO A 43 11.76 -21.76 -34.48
CA PRO A 43 12.15 -22.47 -33.26
C PRO A 43 11.04 -22.50 -32.21
N ARG A 44 9.97 -21.72 -32.39
CA ARG A 44 8.82 -21.66 -31.50
C ARG A 44 7.76 -22.62 -32.00
N GLN A 45 7.36 -23.57 -31.16
CA GLN A 45 6.17 -24.36 -31.42
C GLN A 45 4.94 -23.47 -31.15
N THR A 46 4.17 -23.15 -32.18
CA THR A 46 2.92 -22.38 -32.04
C THR A 46 1.88 -23.24 -31.33
N THR A 47 1.86 -23.13 -29.99
CA THR A 47 0.75 -23.61 -29.17
C THR A 47 -0.34 -22.52 -29.13
N SER A 48 -1.56 -22.85 -28.70
CA SER A 48 -2.71 -21.94 -28.61
C SER A 48 -2.50 -20.67 -27.76
N ASN A 49 -1.31 -20.47 -27.20
CA ASN A 49 -0.98 -19.43 -26.24
C ASN A 49 -0.33 -18.25 -26.98
N LEU A 50 -1.04 -17.72 -27.98
CA LEU A 50 -0.66 -16.50 -28.67
C LEU A 50 -0.86 -15.30 -27.74
N GLY A 51 0.25 -14.79 -27.18
CA GLY A 51 0.50 -13.36 -27.10
C GLY A 51 -0.46 -12.48 -26.29
N HIS A 52 -1.12 -13.01 -25.26
CA HIS A 52 -1.70 -12.20 -24.18
C HIS A 52 -0.96 -12.61 -22.90
N LEU A 53 0.04 -11.90 -22.38
CA LEU A 53 -0.04 -10.55 -21.78
C LEU A 53 -1.24 -10.34 -20.83
N ASN A 54 -1.99 -11.40 -20.50
CA ASN A 54 -2.91 -11.39 -19.38
C ASN A 54 -2.10 -11.63 -18.09
N LYS A 55 -2.46 -10.92 -17.02
CA LYS A 55 -1.92 -11.16 -15.68
C LYS A 55 -1.88 -12.67 -15.45
N PRO A 56 -0.73 -13.26 -15.10
CA PRO A 56 -0.71 -14.67 -14.75
C PRO A 56 -1.73 -14.86 -13.64
N SER A 57 -2.79 -15.60 -13.92
CA SER A 57 -3.60 -16.21 -12.87
C SER A 57 -2.71 -17.28 -12.28
N ILE A 58 -1.89 -16.89 -11.31
CA ILE A 58 -1.40 -17.85 -10.33
C ILE A 58 -2.68 -18.55 -9.88
N GLN A 59 -2.78 -19.86 -10.15
CA GLN A 59 -3.87 -20.67 -9.62
C GLN A 59 -3.58 -20.79 -8.12
N GLU A 60 -3.87 -19.73 -7.39
CA GLU A 60 -3.72 -19.71 -5.95
C GLU A 60 -4.72 -20.71 -5.39
N ASN A 61 -4.19 -21.71 -4.70
CA ASN A 61 -4.99 -22.68 -3.99
C ASN A 61 -5.78 -21.93 -2.89
N GLU A 62 -7.06 -22.22 -2.72
CA GLU A 62 -7.89 -21.57 -1.67
C GLU A 62 -7.25 -21.69 -0.28
N LEU A 63 -6.55 -22.79 0.00
CA LEU A 63 -5.81 -22.97 1.26
C LEU A 63 -4.61 -22.03 1.37
N GLU A 64 -3.89 -21.80 0.27
CA GLU A 64 -2.75 -20.89 0.21
C GLU A 64 -3.21 -19.44 0.33
N GLU A 65 -4.27 -19.05 -0.40
CA GLU A 65 -4.88 -17.73 -0.28
C GLU A 65 -5.33 -17.47 1.16
N LYS A 66 -6.05 -18.41 1.78
CA LYS A 66 -6.51 -18.29 3.17
C LYS A 66 -5.35 -18.19 4.16
N MET A 67 -4.26 -18.93 3.94
CA MET A 67 -3.04 -18.85 4.75
C MET A 67 -2.36 -17.48 4.58
N LEU A 68 -2.17 -17.02 3.35
CA LEU A 68 -1.52 -15.74 3.04
C LEU A 68 -2.33 -14.56 3.56
N LEU A 69 -3.66 -14.62 3.48
CA LEU A 69 -4.56 -13.63 4.07
C LEU A 69 -4.44 -13.54 5.59
N ASN A 70 -3.97 -14.59 6.27
CA ASN A 70 -3.78 -14.56 7.73
C ASN A 70 -2.47 -13.89 8.17
N LEU A 71 -1.44 -13.79 7.30
CA LEU A 71 -0.14 -13.21 7.66
C LEU A 71 -0.19 -11.72 8.00
N HIS A 72 -1.11 -10.98 7.36
CA HIS A 72 -1.24 -9.52 7.54
C HIS A 72 -2.43 -9.11 8.41
N LYS A 73 -3.12 -10.06 9.06
CA LYS A 73 -4.20 -9.71 9.98
C LYS A 73 -3.61 -9.12 11.25
N LYS A 74 -4.03 -7.90 11.58
CA LYS A 74 -3.86 -7.36 12.93
C LYS A 74 -4.46 -8.36 13.92
N LYS A 75 -3.83 -8.54 15.08
CA LYS A 75 -4.40 -9.47 16.07
C LYS A 75 -5.71 -8.86 16.53
N TRP A 76 -6.79 -9.63 16.49
CA TRP A 76 -8.10 -9.14 16.94
C TRP A 76 -8.06 -8.66 18.40
N THR A 77 -7.16 -9.23 19.20
CA THR A 77 -6.89 -8.83 20.59
C THR A 77 -6.30 -7.42 20.70
N ASP A 78 -5.62 -6.90 19.68
CA ASP A 78 -5.04 -5.54 19.71
C ASP A 78 -6.14 -4.47 19.89
N GLY A 79 -7.36 -4.73 19.39
CA GLY A 79 -8.51 -3.85 19.58
C GLY A 79 -9.17 -3.97 20.95
N LEU A 80 -8.80 -4.98 21.74
CA LEU A 80 -9.25 -5.16 23.13
C LEU A 80 -8.20 -4.70 24.14
N THR A 81 -6.99 -4.33 23.70
CA THR A 81 -5.99 -3.77 24.62
C THR A 81 -6.26 -2.30 24.84
N LEU A 82 -6.51 -1.93 26.11
CA LEU A 82 -6.60 -0.54 26.53
C LEU A 82 -5.22 0.09 26.63
N GLN A 83 -5.07 1.27 26.05
CA GLN A 83 -3.91 2.10 26.31
C GLN A 83 -3.98 2.66 27.74
N ARG A 84 -2.81 2.96 28.32
CA ARG A 84 -2.75 3.65 29.62
C ARG A 84 -3.43 5.02 29.50
N PHE A 85 -4.37 5.31 30.41
CA PHE A 85 -5.15 6.54 30.38
C PHE A 85 -4.28 7.81 30.40
N ASP A 86 -3.21 7.84 31.19
CA ASP A 86 -2.31 8.99 31.25
C ASP A 86 -1.62 9.26 29.90
N ALA A 87 -1.17 8.19 29.24
CA ALA A 87 -0.52 8.29 27.94
C ALA A 87 -1.53 8.72 26.86
N HIS A 88 -2.72 8.11 26.85
CA HIS A 88 -3.77 8.44 25.90
C HIS A 88 -4.27 9.88 26.07
N SER A 89 -4.45 10.34 27.31
CA SER A 89 -4.81 11.72 27.62
C SER A 89 -3.74 12.70 27.15
N LYS A 90 -2.46 12.38 27.36
CA LYS A 90 -1.35 13.21 26.90
C LYS A 90 -1.29 13.30 25.37
N THR A 91 -1.50 12.19 24.67
CA THR A 91 -1.57 12.18 23.20
C THR A 91 -2.74 13.03 22.72
N ASN A 92 -3.91 12.91 23.34
CA ASN A 92 -5.08 13.73 22.99
C ASN A 92 -4.82 15.23 23.17
N GLU A 93 -4.22 15.62 24.29
CA GLU A 93 -3.85 17.02 24.55
C GLU A 93 -2.89 17.55 23.48
N GLN A 94 -1.84 16.79 23.15
CA GLN A 94 -0.87 17.15 22.11
C GLN A 94 -1.53 17.29 20.74
N THR A 95 -2.35 16.33 20.33
CA THR A 95 -3.04 16.38 19.04
C THR A 95 -4.00 17.57 18.95
N VAL A 96 -4.74 17.87 20.02
CA VAL A 96 -5.64 19.03 20.05
C VAL A 96 -4.86 20.35 20.00
N GLN A 97 -3.70 20.42 20.65
CA GLN A 97 -2.83 21.60 20.60
C GLN A 97 -2.26 21.82 19.19
N GLU A 98 -1.87 20.75 18.49
CA GLU A 98 -1.43 20.80 17.08
C GLU A 98 -2.59 21.22 16.16
N MET A 99 -3.78 20.68 16.38
CA MET A 99 -4.99 21.07 15.66
C MET A 99 -5.33 22.55 15.86
N LEU A 100 -5.14 23.12 17.05
CA LEU A 100 -5.32 24.56 17.28
C LEU A 100 -4.36 25.38 16.40
N ASN A 101 -3.09 24.99 16.35
CA ASN A 101 -2.09 25.65 15.52
C ASN A 101 -2.44 25.57 14.02
N LEU A 102 -2.93 24.41 13.56
CA LEU A 102 -3.42 24.23 12.19
C LEU A 102 -4.68 25.04 11.92
N GLY A 103 -5.59 25.17 12.89
CA GLY A 103 -6.81 25.97 12.77
C GLY A 103 -6.50 27.47 12.58
N ILE A 104 -5.51 27.99 13.31
CA ILE A 104 -5.02 29.37 13.12
C ILE A 104 -4.42 29.54 11.71
N LYS A 105 -3.58 28.58 11.27
CA LYS A 105 -3.01 28.60 9.91
C LYS A 105 -4.08 28.51 8.83
N TYR A 106 -5.10 27.68 9.02
CA TYR A 106 -6.21 27.52 8.09
C TYR A 106 -7.02 28.81 7.98
N ASN A 107 -7.36 29.45 9.10
CA ASN A 107 -8.05 30.74 9.10
C ASN A 107 -7.27 31.81 8.33
N LYS A 108 -5.94 31.88 8.56
CA LYS A 108 -5.07 32.79 7.82
C LYS A 108 -5.03 32.46 6.32
N ALA A 109 -4.94 31.19 5.95
CA ALA A 109 -4.94 30.76 4.56
C ALA A 109 -6.25 31.12 3.84
N VAL A 110 -7.40 30.98 4.51
CA VAL A 110 -8.71 31.36 3.96
C VAL A 110 -8.80 32.88 3.74
N GLN A 111 -8.26 33.69 4.66
CA GLN A 111 -8.21 35.16 4.48
C GLN A 111 -7.34 35.57 3.29
N GLU A 112 -6.21 34.89 3.08
CA GLU A 112 -5.33 35.13 1.92
C GLU A 112 -5.96 34.62 0.61
N GLU A 113 -6.86 33.64 0.67
CA GLU A 113 -7.55 33.07 -0.49
C GLU A 113 -8.50 34.07 -1.16
N ASP A 114 -9.18 34.91 -0.37
CA ASP A 114 -10.12 35.94 -0.85
C ASP A 114 -9.43 37.01 -1.72
N GLU A 115 -8.12 37.20 -1.57
CA GLU A 115 -7.35 38.22 -2.29
C GLU A 115 -6.76 37.73 -3.62
N LEU A 116 -6.64 36.41 -3.83
CA LEU A 116 -5.93 35.81 -4.97
C LEU A 116 -6.86 35.07 -5.94
N SER A 117 -6.46 35.01 -7.21
CA SER A 117 -7.16 34.20 -8.21
C SER A 117 -6.83 32.70 -8.06
N PRO A 118 -7.76 31.78 -8.45
CA PRO A 118 -7.59 30.34 -8.26
C PRO A 118 -6.32 29.74 -8.89
N GLU A 119 -5.91 30.23 -10.06
CA GLU A 119 -4.70 29.75 -10.75
C GLU A 119 -3.42 30.13 -10.00
N LYS A 120 -3.38 31.33 -9.41
CA LYS A 120 -2.25 31.80 -8.61
C LYS A 120 -2.19 31.09 -7.25
N LEU A 121 -3.34 30.76 -6.68
CA LEU A 121 -3.46 29.98 -5.44
C LEU A 121 -2.91 28.56 -5.62
N ALA A 122 -3.24 27.88 -6.72
CA ALA A 122 -2.75 26.54 -7.00
C ALA A 122 -1.21 26.49 -7.01
N ILE A 123 -0.56 27.53 -7.56
CA ILE A 123 0.90 27.66 -7.58
C ILE A 123 1.45 28.08 -6.21
N ALA A 124 0.81 29.03 -5.53
CA ALA A 124 1.24 29.53 -4.22
C ALA A 124 1.15 28.47 -3.10
N ASN A 125 0.22 27.52 -3.23
CA ASN A 125 0.03 26.43 -2.28
C ASN A 125 1.04 25.27 -2.48
N VAL A 126 1.77 25.23 -3.61
CA VAL A 126 2.80 24.22 -3.83
C VAL A 126 3.94 24.41 -2.83
N GLY A 127 4.25 23.38 -2.06
CA GLY A 127 5.32 23.38 -1.06
C GLY A 127 4.94 23.98 0.30
N ARG A 128 3.70 24.48 0.46
CA ARG A 128 3.15 24.87 1.77
C ARG A 128 2.34 23.72 2.37
N GLN A 129 2.31 23.66 3.70
CA GLN A 129 1.50 22.68 4.43
C GLN A 129 0.01 23.00 4.23
N ASP A 130 -0.75 22.05 3.68
CA ASP A 130 -2.21 22.16 3.56
C ASP A 130 -2.87 21.95 4.93
N ALA A 131 -3.20 23.06 5.59
CA ALA A 131 -3.76 23.04 6.94
C ALA A 131 -5.11 22.31 7.00
N LYS A 132 -5.93 22.37 5.95
CA LYS A 132 -7.24 21.69 5.92
C LYS A 132 -7.05 20.18 5.90
N LYS A 133 -6.21 19.69 4.99
CA LYS A 133 -5.95 18.25 4.85
C LYS A 133 -5.38 17.65 6.14
N HIS A 134 -4.47 18.36 6.80
CA HIS A 134 -3.91 17.90 8.07
C HIS A 134 -4.90 17.95 9.24
N LEU A 135 -5.80 18.94 9.28
CA LEU A 135 -6.89 18.97 10.26
C LEU A 135 -7.80 17.75 10.12
N GLU A 136 -8.21 17.42 8.89
CA GLU A 136 -9.05 16.24 8.61
C GLU A 136 -8.36 14.94 9.04
N GLU A 137 -7.07 14.80 8.75
CA GLU A 137 -6.26 13.64 9.16
C GLU A 137 -6.18 13.50 10.69
N HIS A 138 -5.87 14.58 11.41
CA HIS A 138 -5.79 14.55 12.87
C HIS A 138 -7.15 14.27 13.53
N ILE A 139 -8.23 14.85 13.01
CA ILE A 139 -9.60 14.57 13.48
C ILE A 139 -9.93 13.08 13.32
N SER A 140 -9.67 12.51 12.16
CA SER A 140 -9.93 11.09 11.88
C SER A 140 -9.18 10.17 12.84
N ASN A 141 -7.89 10.45 13.08
CA ASN A 141 -7.06 9.68 13.98
C ASN A 141 -7.50 9.82 15.45
N LEU A 142 -7.78 11.05 15.90
CA LEU A 142 -8.22 11.35 17.27
C LEU A 142 -9.56 10.67 17.58
N MET A 143 -10.53 10.77 16.67
CA MET A 143 -11.82 10.09 16.82
C MET A 143 -11.65 8.57 16.86
N SER A 144 -10.89 8.00 15.93
CA SER A 144 -10.64 6.55 15.89
C SER A 144 -10.03 6.04 17.20
N SER A 145 -9.03 6.75 17.72
CA SER A 145 -8.37 6.37 18.99
C SER A 145 -9.33 6.46 20.18
N ASN A 146 -10.08 7.56 20.29
CA ASN A 146 -10.98 7.79 21.43
C ASN A 146 -12.18 6.84 21.42
N ILE A 147 -12.74 6.55 20.24
CA ILE A 147 -13.85 5.60 20.09
C ILE A 147 -13.39 4.19 20.49
N VAL A 148 -12.23 3.74 20.00
CA VAL A 148 -11.69 2.41 20.36
C VAL A 148 -11.40 2.33 21.86
N GLN A 149 -10.78 3.34 22.46
CA GLN A 149 -10.51 3.35 23.90
C GLN A 149 -11.81 3.30 24.72
N THR A 150 -12.81 4.12 24.36
CA THR A 150 -14.09 4.16 25.08
C THR A 150 -14.84 2.84 24.94
N LEU A 151 -14.92 2.27 23.73
CA LEU A 151 -15.53 0.97 23.51
C LEU A 151 -14.80 -0.14 24.27
N GLY A 152 -13.47 -0.14 24.26
CA GLY A 152 -12.66 -1.09 25.03
C GLY A 152 -13.00 -1.03 26.52
N THR A 153 -13.09 0.18 27.09
CA THR A 153 -13.42 0.34 28.52
C THR A 153 -14.82 -0.14 28.87
N MET A 154 -15.80 0.06 27.98
CA MET A 154 -17.17 -0.39 28.19
C MET A 154 -17.33 -1.90 28.02
N LEU A 155 -16.54 -2.51 27.14
CA LEU A 155 -16.52 -3.97 26.99
C LEU A 155 -15.88 -4.64 28.19
N ASP A 156 -14.76 -4.10 28.68
CA ASP A 156 -14.06 -4.67 29.84
C ASP A 156 -14.94 -4.70 31.09
N THR A 157 -15.79 -3.70 31.32
CA THR A 157 -16.68 -3.66 32.49
C THR A 157 -17.85 -4.64 32.45
N VAL A 158 -18.22 -5.15 31.26
CA VAL A 158 -19.34 -6.09 31.08
C VAL A 158 -18.84 -7.52 30.95
N VAL A 159 -17.68 -7.72 30.32
CA VAL A 159 -17.13 -9.04 29.99
C VAL A 159 -16.29 -9.62 31.13
N PHE A 160 -15.57 -8.77 31.88
CA PHE A 160 -14.65 -9.17 32.95
C PHE A 160 -15.06 -8.60 34.31
#